data_AF-A0A1J5E599-F1
#
_entry.id   AF-A0A1J5E599-F1
#
_cell.length_a   1.000
_cell.length_b   1.000
_cell.length_c   1.000
_cell.angle_alpha   90.00
_cell.angle_beta   90.00
_cell.angle_gamma   90.00
#
_symmetry.space_group_name_H-M   'P 1'
#
loop_
_entity.id
_entity.type
_entity.pdbx_description
1 polymer ?
#
loop_
_entity_poly.entity_id
_entity_poly.type
_entity_poly.pdbx_seq_one_letter_code
_entity_poly.pdbx_strand_id
1 'polypeptide(L)'
;MAKVREEQDFGDLDLIPIMNLVLILIPLLLLSVVFLEITVINVTMPQKSLGAAANAGEPPKRLQLMVSKEGFWIIQGERAMPTIPECQGRGSQVTICLRDAEAKEPIDRYDWLMLYNTLLSIKGDAMWSDHEQLEVVAGADISFGVIVKAMDTSRFQRVPPGNEDASKGTSFSKPEDLYDSTVVQIEGTDEETGATGLRSLGLFPLVVLGLPTTQ
;
A
#
# COMPACT_ATOMS: atom_id res chain seq x y z
N MET A 1 -76.94 46.21 0.06
CA MET A 1 -75.74 45.40 0.38
C MET A 1 -74.92 45.26 -0.89
N ALA A 2 -73.79 45.96 -0.98
CA ALA A 2 -72.81 45.77 -2.04
C ALA A 2 -71.45 45.70 -1.36
N LYS A 3 -70.87 44.50 -1.32
CA LYS A 3 -69.55 44.23 -0.74
C LYS A 3 -68.52 44.63 -1.80
N VAL A 4 -67.87 45.77 -1.59
CA VAL A 4 -66.72 46.20 -2.39
C VAL A 4 -65.59 45.21 -2.15
N ARG A 5 -65.13 44.56 -3.22
CA ARG A 5 -64.00 43.64 -3.21
C ARG A 5 -62.74 44.48 -3.37
N GLU A 6 -61.91 44.54 -2.34
CA GLU A 6 -60.60 45.19 -2.42
C GLU A 6 -59.72 44.44 -3.42
N GLU A 7 -59.23 45.15 -4.42
CA GLU A 7 -58.20 44.70 -5.32
C GLU A 7 -56.87 44.79 -4.55
N GLN A 8 -56.30 43.63 -4.22
CA GLN A 8 -54.94 43.55 -3.68
C GLN A 8 -53.98 43.93 -4.80
N ASP A 9 -53.60 45.20 -4.81
CA ASP A 9 -52.48 45.69 -5.60
C ASP A 9 -51.22 45.01 -5.06
N PHE A 10 -50.62 44.13 -5.87
CA PHE A 10 -49.30 43.56 -5.58
C PHE A 10 -48.30 44.70 -5.77
N GLY A 11 -48.26 45.61 -4.79
CA GLY A 11 -47.29 46.69 -4.71
C GLY A 11 -45.88 46.12 -4.89
N ASP A 12 -45.08 46.82 -5.69
CA ASP A 12 -43.70 46.48 -6.08
C ASP A 12 -43.07 45.47 -5.13
N LEU A 13 -42.96 44.22 -5.59
CA LEU A 13 -42.47 43.10 -4.80
C LEU A 13 -41.11 43.48 -4.22
N ASP A 14 -41.02 43.66 -2.91
CA ASP A 14 -39.76 44.00 -2.25
C ASP A 14 -38.77 42.85 -2.44
N LEU A 15 -37.77 43.08 -3.31
CA LEU A 15 -36.74 42.10 -3.65
C LEU A 15 -35.56 42.15 -2.66
N ILE A 16 -35.52 43.11 -1.73
CA ILE A 16 -34.46 43.23 -0.72
C ILE A 16 -34.30 41.94 0.10
N PRO A 17 -35.38 41.26 0.56
CA PRO A 17 -35.27 39.99 1.27
C PRO A 17 -34.74 38.85 0.39
N ILE A 18 -35.11 38.83 -0.89
CA ILE A 18 -34.65 37.80 -1.84
C ILE A 18 -33.17 38.00 -2.14
N MET A 19 -32.74 39.24 -2.33
CA MET A 19 -31.34 39.61 -2.54
C MET A 19 -30.48 39.23 -1.34
N ASN A 20 -30.96 39.50 -0.11
CA ASN A 20 -30.26 39.10 1.11
C ASN A 20 -30.13 37.58 1.25
N LEU A 21 -31.17 36.82 0.86
CA LEU A 21 -31.13 35.37 0.84
C LEU A 21 -30.06 34.85 -0.13
N VAL A 22 -30.00 35.37 -1.36
CA VAL A 22 -28.97 34.99 -2.33
C VAL A 22 -27.56 35.36 -1.84
N LEU A 23 -27.40 36.52 -1.21
CA LEU A 23 -26.11 36.97 -0.67
C LEU A 23 -25.59 36.08 0.46
N ILE A 24 -26.48 35.45 1.24
CA ILE A 24 -26.13 34.47 2.28
C ILE A 24 -25.83 33.09 1.69
N LEU A 25 -26.44 32.72 0.56
CA LEU A 25 -26.20 31.43 -0.09
C LEU A 25 -24.80 31.32 -0.71
N ILE A 26 -24.26 32.41 -1.27
CA ILE A 26 -22.91 32.40 -1.88
C ILE A 26 -21.83 31.95 -0.88
N PRO A 27 -21.66 32.59 0.30
CA PRO A 27 -20.65 32.16 1.27
C PRO A 27 -20.95 30.77 1.85
N LEU A 28 -22.23 30.38 1.98
CA LEU A 28 -22.61 29.03 2.43
C LEU A 28 -22.13 27.95 1.45
N LEU A 29 -22.29 28.19 0.15
CA LEU A 29 -21.81 27.30 -0.91
C LEU A 29 -20.28 27.29 -1.01
N LEU A 30 -19.63 28.44 -0.83
CA LEU A 30 -18.17 28.49 -0.83
C LEU A 30 -17.57 27.75 0.36
N LEU A 31 -18.20 27.84 1.55
CA LEU A 31 -17.78 27.08 2.73
C LEU A 31 -17.93 25.56 2.53
N SER A 32 -18.94 25.09 1.79
CA SER A 32 -19.10 23.64 1.53
C SER A 32 -18.06 23.11 0.53
N VAL A 33 -17.66 23.91 -0.46
CA VAL A 33 -16.64 23.52 -1.46
C VAL A 33 -15.24 23.45 -0.87
N VAL A 34 -14.90 24.30 0.12
CA VAL A 34 -13.56 24.29 0.77
C VAL A 34 -13.23 22.96 1.44
N PHE A 35 -14.24 22.18 1.85
CA PHE A 35 -14.05 20.85 2.43
C PHE A 35 -14.06 19.71 1.41
N LEU A 36 -14.29 19.99 0.13
CA LEU A 36 -14.16 19.01 -0.95
C LEU A 36 -12.71 18.99 -1.43
N GLU A 37 -11.84 18.35 -0.65
CA GLU A 37 -10.53 17.93 -1.15
C GLU A 37 -10.74 16.83 -2.21
N ILE A 38 -10.95 17.21 -3.47
CA ILE A 38 -11.00 16.27 -4.60
C ILE A 38 -9.55 15.86 -4.90
N THR A 39 -9.04 14.88 -4.15
CA THR A 39 -7.76 14.24 -4.46
C THR A 39 -7.95 13.31 -5.64
N VAL A 40 -7.59 13.77 -6.85
CA VAL A 40 -7.56 12.93 -8.04
C VAL A 40 -6.28 12.07 -7.99
N ILE A 41 -6.41 10.83 -7.50
CA ILE A 41 -5.36 9.84 -7.67
C ILE A 41 -5.45 9.35 -9.12
N ASN A 42 -4.50 9.79 -9.96
CA ASN A 42 -4.28 9.22 -11.28
C ASN A 42 -3.76 7.79 -11.10
N VAL A 43 -4.67 6.83 -10.97
CA VAL A 43 -4.32 5.42 -11.05
C VAL A 43 -4.18 5.10 -12.54
N THR A 44 -2.97 5.19 -13.06
CA THR A 44 -2.66 4.52 -14.31
C THR A 44 -2.76 3.02 -14.02
N MET A 45 -3.87 2.42 -14.44
CA MET A 45 -3.91 0.97 -14.58
C MET A 45 -2.68 0.60 -15.41
N PRO A 46 -1.78 -0.28 -14.93
CA PRO A 46 -0.74 -0.81 -15.79
C PRO A 46 -1.49 -1.46 -16.93
N GLN A 47 -1.49 -0.79 -18.09
CA GLN A 47 -1.84 -1.37 -19.35
C GLN A 47 -0.95 -2.59 -19.40
N LYS A 48 -1.56 -3.77 -19.20
CA LYS A 48 -0.98 -5.08 -19.43
C LYS A 48 0.04 -4.92 -20.53
N SER A 49 1.32 -5.12 -20.22
CA SER A 49 2.42 -4.85 -21.15
C SER A 49 2.19 -5.65 -22.44
N LEU A 50 1.50 -5.03 -23.39
CA LEU A 50 1.48 -5.42 -24.78
C LEU A 50 2.83 -4.97 -25.31
N GLY A 51 3.89 -5.70 -24.95
CA GLY A 51 5.23 -5.32 -25.38
C GLY A 51 6.43 -5.95 -24.69
N ALA A 52 6.30 -6.94 -23.81
CA ALA A 52 7.45 -7.73 -23.39
C ALA A 52 7.04 -9.21 -23.33
N ALA A 53 7.43 -9.93 -24.39
CA ALA A 53 7.42 -11.38 -24.55
C ALA A 53 6.31 -12.14 -23.81
N ALA A 54 5.25 -12.44 -24.54
CA ALA A 54 4.42 -13.59 -24.27
C ALA A 54 5.30 -14.86 -24.24
N ASN A 55 5.71 -15.27 -23.04
CA ASN A 55 5.84 -16.70 -22.76
C ASN A 55 4.44 -17.19 -22.42
N ALA A 56 3.81 -17.78 -23.42
CA ALA A 56 2.53 -18.45 -23.30
C ALA A 56 2.63 -19.60 -22.29
N GLY A 57 1.79 -19.62 -21.25
CA GLY A 57 1.55 -20.83 -20.47
C GLY A 57 1.12 -20.65 -19.02
N GLU A 58 1.50 -19.56 -18.35
CA GLU A 58 1.27 -19.43 -16.91
C GLU A 58 0.26 -18.29 -16.61
N PRO A 59 -0.78 -18.50 -15.78
CA PRO A 59 -1.57 -17.38 -15.26
C PRO A 59 -0.64 -16.36 -14.58
N PRO A 60 -0.94 -15.05 -14.62
CA PRO A 60 -0.07 -14.05 -14.02
C PRO A 60 0.08 -14.36 -12.53
N LYS A 61 1.27 -14.84 -12.13
CA LYS A 61 1.63 -15.03 -10.73
C LYS A 61 1.56 -13.65 -10.07
N ARG A 62 0.66 -13.49 -9.10
CA ARG A 62 0.51 -12.24 -8.33
C ARG A 62 0.87 -12.52 -6.89
N LEU A 63 1.87 -11.83 -6.36
CA LEU A 63 2.14 -11.82 -4.92
C LEU A 63 1.56 -10.55 -4.31
N GLN A 64 0.66 -10.71 -3.35
CA GLN A 64 0.02 -9.60 -2.65
C GLN A 64 0.36 -9.63 -1.17
N LEU A 65 0.75 -8.48 -0.64
CA LEU A 65 0.93 -8.23 0.79
C LEU A 65 -0.17 -7.27 1.24
N MET A 66 -1.14 -7.79 1.96
CA MET A 66 -2.19 -7.02 2.60
C MET A 66 -1.76 -6.62 4.01
N VAL A 67 -1.84 -5.33 4.31
CA VAL A 67 -1.53 -4.75 5.62
C VAL A 67 -2.84 -4.37 6.31
N SER A 68 -3.09 -4.98 7.46
CA SER A 68 -4.28 -4.78 8.28
C SER A 68 -3.90 -4.43 9.72
N LYS A 69 -4.86 -3.93 10.50
CA LYS A 69 -4.65 -3.67 11.93
C LYS A 69 -4.25 -4.90 12.74
N GLU A 70 -4.60 -6.09 12.27
CA GLU A 70 -4.34 -7.34 12.99
C GLU A 70 -2.98 -7.96 12.61
N GLY A 71 -2.37 -7.46 11.54
CA GLY A 71 -1.08 -7.91 11.03
C GLY A 71 -1.01 -7.96 9.51
N PHE A 72 -0.11 -8.80 9.00
CA PHE A 72 0.12 -8.99 7.57
C PHE A 72 -0.57 -10.23 7.04
N TRP A 73 -1.18 -10.10 5.87
CA TRP A 73 -1.76 -11.21 5.14
C TRP A 73 -1.10 -11.32 3.76
N ILE A 74 -0.52 -12.49 3.48
CA ILE A 74 0.22 -12.73 2.24
C ILE A 74 -0.60 -13.68 1.36
N ILE A 75 -0.84 -13.26 0.11
CA ILE A 75 -1.60 -14.03 -0.87
C ILE A 75 -0.71 -14.31 -2.07
N GLN A 76 -0.65 -15.59 -2.42
CA GLN A 76 0.10 -16.14 -3.53
C GLN A 76 -0.88 -16.57 -4.65
N GLY A 77 -1.07 -15.68 -5.63
CA GLY A 77 -2.03 -15.86 -6.71
C GLY A 77 -3.45 -15.84 -6.17
N GLU A 78 -4.04 -17.02 -6.03
CA GLU A 78 -5.39 -17.22 -5.46
C GLU A 78 -5.37 -17.87 -4.07
N ARG A 79 -4.18 -18.21 -3.55
CA ARG A 79 -4.02 -18.91 -2.28
C ARG A 79 -3.50 -17.98 -1.20
N ALA A 80 -4.28 -17.80 -0.14
CA ALA A 80 -3.79 -17.20 1.09
C ALA A 80 -2.75 -18.12 1.76
N MET A 81 -1.64 -17.55 2.23
CA MET A 81 -0.69 -18.30 3.06
C MET A 81 -1.30 -18.62 4.41
N PRO A 82 -1.03 -19.82 4.97
CA PRO A 82 -1.51 -20.19 6.28
C PRO A 82 -0.89 -19.29 7.36
N THR A 83 -1.63 -19.11 8.46
CA THR A 83 -1.12 -18.43 9.66
C THR A 83 0.07 -19.19 10.23
N ILE A 84 1.15 -18.47 10.50
CA ILE A 84 2.34 -19.04 11.14
C ILE A 84 1.99 -19.59 12.54
N PRO A 85 2.62 -20.69 12.99
CA PRO A 85 2.33 -21.32 14.28
C PRO A 85 2.37 -20.35 15.47
N GLU A 86 3.28 -19.38 15.44
CA GLU A 86 3.45 -18.36 16.48
C GLU A 86 2.22 -17.45 16.65
N CYS A 87 1.39 -17.34 15.62
CA CYS A 87 0.18 -16.53 15.62
C CYS A 87 -1.10 -17.36 15.83
N GLN A 88 -0.99 -18.69 15.88
CA GLN A 88 -2.13 -19.57 16.14
C GLN A 88 -2.66 -19.32 17.55
N GLY A 89 -3.95 -18.96 17.66
CA GLY A 89 -4.62 -18.67 18.93
C GLY A 89 -4.78 -17.20 19.28
N ARG A 90 -4.22 -16.26 18.49
CA ARG A 90 -4.45 -14.81 18.66
C ARG A 90 -5.76 -14.30 18.03
N GLY A 91 -6.62 -15.21 17.54
CA GLY A 91 -7.97 -14.88 17.07
C GLY A 91 -8.07 -14.18 15.71
N SER A 92 -6.94 -13.95 15.02
CA SER A 92 -6.91 -13.28 13.73
C SER A 92 -6.50 -14.24 12.61
N GLN A 93 -7.19 -14.17 11.47
CA GLN A 93 -6.94 -14.98 10.28
C GLN A 93 -5.92 -14.30 9.35
N VAL A 94 -4.78 -13.91 9.92
CA VAL A 94 -3.65 -13.27 9.22
C VAL A 94 -2.51 -14.27 9.03
N THR A 95 -1.61 -14.00 8.07
CA THR A 95 -0.40 -14.82 7.88
C THR A 95 0.59 -14.55 9.02
N ILE A 96 0.78 -13.28 9.37
CA ILE A 96 1.70 -12.80 10.42
C ILE A 96 0.93 -11.84 11.31
N CYS A 97 0.92 -12.09 12.61
CA CYS A 97 0.25 -11.27 13.61
C CYS A 97 1.12 -10.10 14.07
N LEU A 98 0.51 -9.14 14.77
CA LEU A 98 1.25 -8.06 15.42
C LEU A 98 2.31 -8.59 16.39
N ARG A 99 3.47 -7.95 16.44
CA ARG A 99 4.52 -8.23 17.43
C ARG A 99 4.12 -7.72 18.80
N ASP A 100 3.68 -6.46 18.85
CA ASP A 100 3.27 -5.77 20.07
C ASP A 100 2.07 -4.85 19.76
N ALA A 101 0.86 -5.29 20.09
CA ALA A 101 -0.35 -4.54 19.80
C ALA A 101 -0.44 -3.19 20.53
N GLU A 102 0.25 -3.06 21.67
CA GLU A 102 0.20 -1.91 22.57
C GLU A 102 1.34 -0.91 22.33
N ALA A 103 2.19 -1.16 21.33
CA ALA A 103 3.29 -0.26 21.03
C ALA A 103 2.79 1.17 20.72
N LYS A 104 3.50 2.14 21.28
CA LYS A 104 3.14 3.57 21.22
C LYS A 104 3.08 4.07 19.78
N GLU A 105 4.09 3.73 19.00
CA GLU A 105 4.15 4.06 17.57
C GLU A 105 3.46 2.98 16.73
N PRO A 106 2.62 3.34 15.75
CA PRO A 106 1.93 2.38 14.89
C PRO A 106 2.88 1.45 14.12
N ILE A 107 4.08 1.94 13.77
CA ILE A 107 5.09 1.18 13.02
C ILE A 107 5.68 0.03 13.84
N ASP A 108 5.85 0.21 15.15
CA ASP A 108 6.51 -0.76 16.00
C ASP A 108 5.61 -1.94 16.39
N ARG A 109 4.30 -1.81 16.14
CA ARG A 109 3.31 -2.84 16.41
C ARG A 109 3.47 -4.07 15.52
N TYR A 110 3.99 -3.86 14.32
CA TYR A 110 4.12 -4.90 13.31
C TYR A 110 5.41 -5.70 13.46
N ASP A 111 5.35 -6.97 13.07
CA ASP A 111 6.53 -7.83 13.03
C ASP A 111 7.24 -7.75 11.68
N TRP A 112 8.16 -6.79 11.56
CA TRP A 112 8.98 -6.60 10.36
C TRP A 112 9.98 -7.73 10.13
N LEU A 113 10.45 -8.37 11.20
CA LEU A 113 11.41 -9.46 11.14
C LEU A 113 10.76 -10.68 10.48
N MET A 114 9.58 -11.05 10.98
CA MET A 114 8.81 -12.16 10.43
C MET A 114 8.35 -11.88 9.01
N LEU A 115 7.96 -10.64 8.69
CA LEU A 115 7.64 -10.25 7.32
C LEU A 115 8.82 -10.49 6.38
N TYR A 116 10.00 -9.96 6.70
CA TYR A 116 11.19 -10.11 5.86
C TYR A 116 11.59 -11.58 5.69
N ASN A 117 11.65 -12.34 6.79
CA ASN A 117 12.01 -13.76 6.73
C ASN A 117 11.01 -14.58 5.91
N THR A 118 9.72 -14.25 5.99
CA THR A 118 8.68 -14.91 5.18
C THR A 118 8.79 -14.55 3.71
N LEU A 119 9.04 -13.28 3.37
CA LEU A 119 9.26 -12.88 1.98
C LEU A 119 10.52 -13.52 1.39
N LEU A 120 11.57 -13.67 2.20
CA LEU A 120 12.81 -14.34 1.81
C LEU A 120 12.58 -15.84 1.56
N SER A 121 11.79 -16.51 2.39
CA SER A 121 11.46 -17.92 2.17
C SER A 121 10.63 -18.12 0.88
N ILE A 122 9.68 -17.22 0.60
CA ILE A 122 8.93 -17.21 -0.66
C ILE A 122 9.86 -17.04 -1.86
N LYS A 123 10.82 -16.10 -1.80
CA LYS A 123 11.79 -15.91 -2.89
C LYS A 123 12.71 -17.13 -3.10
N GLY A 124 12.95 -17.90 -2.03
CA GLY A 124 13.71 -19.15 -2.08
C GLY A 124 12.98 -20.28 -2.82
N ASP A 125 11.65 -20.23 -2.91
CA ASP A 125 10.89 -21.22 -3.66
C ASP A 125 11.09 -21.06 -5.17
N ALA A 126 11.38 -22.16 -5.86
CA ALA A 126 11.60 -22.18 -7.31
C ALA A 126 10.41 -21.65 -8.13
N MET A 127 9.20 -21.64 -7.54
CA MET A 127 8.00 -21.11 -8.17
C MET A 127 7.97 -19.57 -8.24
N TRP A 128 8.69 -18.89 -7.33
CA TRP A 128 8.66 -17.43 -7.14
C TRP A 128 10.04 -16.78 -7.30
N SER A 129 11.09 -17.56 -7.56
CA SER A 129 12.46 -17.04 -7.71
C SER A 129 12.60 -16.03 -8.84
N ASP A 130 11.82 -16.17 -9.92
CA ASP A 130 11.75 -15.26 -11.06
C ASP A 130 10.80 -14.08 -10.85
N HIS A 131 10.00 -14.08 -9.77
CA HIS A 131 9.00 -13.05 -9.55
C HIS A 131 9.63 -11.79 -8.94
N GLU A 132 9.38 -10.65 -9.58
CA GLU A 132 9.97 -9.36 -9.19
C GLU A 132 8.96 -8.39 -8.58
N GLN A 133 7.67 -8.63 -8.79
CA GLN A 133 6.62 -7.72 -8.38
C GLN A 133 6.02 -8.11 -7.03
N LEU A 134 5.81 -7.13 -6.15
CA LEU A 134 5.00 -7.30 -4.96
C LEU A 134 3.94 -6.21 -4.93
N GLU A 135 2.68 -6.60 -4.83
CA GLU A 135 1.58 -5.67 -4.66
C GLU A 135 1.29 -5.47 -3.17
N VAL A 136 1.54 -4.27 -2.66
CA VAL A 136 1.24 -3.90 -1.27
C VAL A 136 -0.14 -3.25 -1.24
N VAL A 137 -1.07 -3.87 -0.53
CA VAL A 137 -2.43 -3.38 -0.32
C VAL A 137 -2.57 -3.02 1.15
N ALA A 138 -3.05 -1.83 1.46
CA ALA A 138 -3.25 -1.40 2.85
C ALA A 138 -4.67 -0.91 3.07
N GLY A 139 -5.22 -1.19 4.24
CA GLY A 139 -6.47 -0.57 4.70
C GLY A 139 -6.34 0.94 4.83
N ALA A 140 -7.45 1.67 4.67
CA ALA A 140 -7.48 3.13 4.80
C ALA A 140 -7.13 3.63 6.22
N ASP A 141 -7.17 2.73 7.20
CA ASP A 141 -6.89 2.95 8.61
C ASP A 141 -5.44 2.66 9.01
N ILE A 142 -4.59 2.31 8.04
CA ILE A 142 -3.17 2.04 8.25
C ILE A 142 -2.34 3.32 8.08
N SER A 143 -1.43 3.57 9.02
CA SER A 143 -0.53 4.72 8.94
C SER A 143 0.40 4.62 7.73
N PHE A 144 0.60 5.74 7.02
CA PHE A 144 1.48 5.82 5.86
C PHE A 144 2.91 5.32 6.14
N GLY A 145 3.44 5.60 7.34
CA GLY A 145 4.77 5.12 7.73
C GLY A 145 4.90 3.59 7.75
N VAL A 146 3.82 2.89 8.11
CA VAL A 146 3.75 1.42 8.06
C VAL A 146 3.83 0.94 6.61
N ILE A 147 3.11 1.61 5.71
CA ILE A 147 3.08 1.26 4.28
C ILE A 147 4.47 1.44 3.67
N VAL A 148 5.13 2.58 3.91
CA VAL A 148 6.49 2.85 3.40
C VAL A 148 7.47 1.80 3.94
N LYS A 149 7.39 1.47 5.23
CA LYS A 149 8.25 0.46 5.83
C LYS A 149 8.03 -0.94 5.24
N ALA A 150 6.77 -1.31 4.96
CA ALA A 150 6.44 -2.55 4.28
C ALA A 150 7.07 -2.60 2.87
N MET A 151 7.01 -1.49 2.12
CA MET A 151 7.69 -1.43 0.82
C MET A 151 9.20 -1.61 0.97
N ASP A 152 9.84 -0.85 1.85
CA ASP A 152 11.30 -0.87 1.97
C ASP A 152 11.84 -2.21 2.45
N THR A 153 11.11 -2.90 3.34
CA THR A 153 11.46 -4.25 3.81
C THR A 153 11.30 -5.30 2.72
N SER A 154 10.41 -5.10 1.75
CA SER A 154 10.17 -6.05 0.66
C SER A 154 11.04 -5.88 -0.58
N ARG A 155 11.68 -4.71 -0.75
CA ARG A 155 12.45 -4.38 -1.98
C ARG A 155 13.75 -5.14 -2.12
N PHE A 156 14.52 -5.27 -1.04
CA PHE A 156 15.92 -5.65 -1.10
C PHE A 156 16.24 -6.83 -0.18
N GLN A 157 17.14 -7.69 -0.65
CA GLN A 157 17.75 -8.71 0.18
C GLN A 157 18.81 -8.06 1.08
N ARG A 158 18.80 -8.46 2.35
CA ARG A 158 19.60 -7.89 3.43
C ARG A 158 20.50 -8.94 4.04
N VAL A 159 21.67 -8.49 4.49
CA VAL A 159 22.69 -9.31 5.17
C VAL A 159 23.19 -8.60 6.43
N PRO A 160 23.69 -9.34 7.44
CA PRO A 160 24.19 -8.74 8.66
C PRO A 160 25.44 -7.91 8.37
N PRO A 161 25.71 -6.87 9.17
CA PRO A 161 26.92 -6.08 9.03
C PRO A 161 28.16 -6.98 9.15
N GLY A 162 29.09 -6.85 8.20
CA GLY A 162 30.30 -7.66 8.12
C GLY A 162 30.24 -8.88 7.18
N ASN A 163 29.13 -9.09 6.48
CA ASN A 163 29.00 -10.11 5.41
C ASN A 163 28.57 -9.47 4.08
N GLU A 164 29.29 -8.44 3.66
CA GLU A 164 28.96 -7.62 2.48
C GLU A 164 29.18 -8.35 1.16
N ASP A 165 30.04 -9.38 1.15
CA ASP A 165 30.36 -10.21 -0.03
C ASP A 165 29.32 -11.32 -0.28
N ALA A 166 28.28 -11.40 0.55
CA ALA A 166 27.27 -12.44 0.43
C ALA A 166 26.46 -12.27 -0.86
N SER A 167 26.37 -13.33 -1.66
CA SER A 167 25.65 -13.30 -2.94
C SER A 167 24.12 -13.44 -2.80
N LYS A 168 23.60 -13.64 -1.58
CA LYS A 168 22.17 -13.84 -1.26
C LYS A 168 21.84 -13.25 0.11
N GLY A 169 20.58 -12.84 0.30
CA GLY A 169 20.05 -12.42 1.59
C GLY A 169 19.99 -13.56 2.60
N THR A 170 20.10 -13.22 3.88
CA THR A 170 20.02 -14.17 5.00
C THR A 170 18.80 -13.88 5.87
N SER A 171 18.21 -14.92 6.47
CA SER A 171 17.18 -14.74 7.50
C SER A 171 17.80 -14.23 8.80
N PHE A 172 17.09 -13.35 9.50
CA PHE A 172 17.53 -12.78 10.76
C PHE A 172 16.79 -13.41 11.95
N SER A 173 17.46 -13.53 13.10
CA SER A 173 16.86 -14.04 14.34
C SER A 173 16.37 -12.94 15.27
N LYS A 174 16.92 -11.73 15.15
CA LYS A 174 16.54 -10.59 15.99
C LYS A 174 16.10 -9.39 15.16
N PRO A 175 15.20 -8.54 15.67
CA PRO A 175 14.77 -7.33 14.98
C PRO A 175 15.93 -6.32 14.79
N GLU A 176 16.79 -6.17 15.80
CA GLU A 176 17.96 -5.27 15.77
C GLU A 176 18.90 -5.56 14.59
N ASP A 177 19.18 -6.84 14.33
CA ASP A 177 20.03 -7.27 13.22
C ASP A 177 19.45 -6.87 11.85
N LEU A 178 18.11 -6.86 11.73
CA LEU A 178 17.45 -6.41 10.51
C LEU A 178 17.54 -4.89 10.34
N TYR A 179 17.55 -4.11 11.42
CA TYR A 179 17.71 -2.65 11.31
C TYR A 179 19.13 -2.26 10.91
N ASP A 180 20.13 -2.94 11.46
CA ASP A 180 21.55 -2.70 11.19
C ASP A 180 22.07 -3.42 9.93
N SER A 181 21.23 -4.24 9.30
CA SER A 181 21.59 -4.96 8.07
C SER A 181 21.90 -4.03 6.90
N THR A 182 22.80 -4.48 6.03
CA THR A 182 23.11 -3.82 4.76
C THR A 182 22.42 -4.52 3.60
N VAL A 183 22.18 -3.79 2.52
CA VAL A 183 21.61 -4.35 1.29
C VAL A 183 22.69 -5.10 0.53
N VAL A 184 22.39 -6.34 0.15
CA VAL A 184 23.28 -7.17 -0.66
C VAL A 184 23.59 -6.48 -1.98
N GLN A 185 24.88 -6.34 -2.30
CA GLN A 185 25.34 -5.85 -3.59
C GLN A 185 25.90 -7.04 -4.38
N ILE A 186 25.44 -7.21 -5.60
CA ILE A 186 25.97 -8.18 -6.55
C ILE A 186 26.66 -7.44 -7.70
N GLU A 187 27.77 -8.00 -8.18
CA GLU A 187 28.37 -7.54 -9.43
C GLU A 187 27.44 -7.90 -10.59
N GLY A 188 26.83 -6.89 -11.19
CA GLY A 188 25.97 -7.01 -12.36
C GLY A 188 26.65 -6.37 -13.56
N THR A 189 26.65 -7.06 -14.70
CA THR A 189 27.01 -6.43 -15.97
C THR A 189 25.75 -5.81 -16.55
N ASP A 190 25.73 -4.50 -16.76
CA ASP A 190 24.62 -3.84 -17.45
C ASP A 190 24.59 -4.31 -18.91
N GLU A 191 23.52 -4.99 -19.32
CA GLU A 191 23.39 -5.59 -20.66
C GLU A 191 23.42 -4.55 -21.80
N GLU A 192 23.09 -3.29 -21.54
CA GLU A 192 23.10 -2.21 -22.53
C GLU A 192 24.45 -1.50 -22.70
N THR A 193 25.27 -1.42 -21.64
CA THR A 193 26.50 -0.63 -21.62
C THR A 193 27.77 -1.48 -21.45
N GLY A 194 27.64 -2.76 -21.14
CA GLY A 194 28.76 -3.68 -20.87
C GLY A 194 29.59 -3.28 -19.65
N ALA A 195 29.10 -2.33 -18.84
CA ALA A 195 29.78 -1.86 -17.65
C ALA A 195 29.47 -2.81 -16.48
N THR A 196 30.51 -3.29 -15.82
CA THR A 196 30.38 -4.05 -14.57
C THR A 196 30.19 -3.06 -13.43
N GLY A 197 29.03 -3.14 -12.77
CA GLY A 197 28.66 -2.27 -11.65
C GLY A 197 28.06 -3.06 -10.49
N LEU A 198 28.11 -2.48 -9.30
CA LEU A 198 27.44 -3.03 -8.13
C LEU A 198 25.93 -2.73 -8.24
N ARG A 199 25.11 -3.78 -8.28
CA ARG A 199 23.64 -3.69 -8.28
C ARG A 199 23.10 -4.28 -6.99
N SER A 200 22.12 -3.62 -6.39
CA SER A 200 21.47 -4.12 -5.18
C SER A 200 20.59 -5.33 -5.51
N LEU A 201 20.75 -6.42 -4.78
CA LEU A 201 19.97 -7.64 -5.00
C LEU A 201 18.53 -7.43 -4.54
N GLY A 202 17.61 -7.38 -5.50
CA GLY A 202 16.19 -7.27 -5.24
C GLY A 202 15.63 -8.53 -4.57
N LEU A 203 14.75 -8.32 -3.58
CA LEU A 203 13.86 -9.36 -3.09
C LEU A 203 12.61 -9.38 -3.99
N PHE A 204 11.87 -8.26 -3.99
CA PHE A 204 10.85 -7.91 -4.97
C PHE A 204 11.05 -6.45 -5.41
N PRO A 205 11.87 -6.16 -6.44
CA PRO A 205 12.25 -4.79 -6.78
C PRO A 205 11.07 -3.93 -7.28
N LEU A 206 10.03 -4.55 -7.84
CA LEU A 206 8.84 -3.85 -8.35
C LEU A 206 7.73 -3.87 -7.29
N VAL A 207 7.81 -2.97 -6.31
CA VAL A 207 6.76 -2.82 -5.30
C VAL A 207 5.72 -1.80 -5.75
N VAL A 208 4.48 -2.24 -5.95
CA VAL A 208 3.35 -1.40 -6.37
C VAL A 208 2.32 -1.29 -5.26
N LEU A 209 1.66 -0.14 -5.15
CA LEU A 209 0.49 0.01 -4.29
C LEU A 209 -0.75 -0.51 -5.00
N GLY A 210 -1.33 -1.56 -4.44
CA GLY A 210 -2.63 -2.05 -4.84
C GLY A 210 -3.74 -1.26 -4.14
N LEU A 211 -4.87 -1.13 -4.82
CA LEU A 211 -6.08 -0.59 -4.19
C LEU A 211 -6.66 -1.64 -3.24
N PRO A 212 -7.23 -1.23 -2.08
CA PRO A 212 -7.97 -2.15 -1.24
C PRO A 212 -9.14 -2.70 -2.06
N THR A 213 -9.03 -3.95 -2.47
CA THR A 213 -10.16 -4.67 -3.03
C THR A 213 -11.06 -5.02 -1.85
N THR A 214 -12.19 -4.33 -1.74
CA THR A 214 -13.25 -4.72 -0.80
C THR A 214 -13.72 -6.12 -1.22
N GLN A 215 -13.29 -7.13 -0.48
CA GLN A 215 -13.97 -8.43 -0.42
C GLN A 215 -14.96 -8.41 0.73
#